data_AF-A0A1B6EQH2-F1
#
_entry.id   AF-A0A1B6EQH2-F1
#
_cell.length_a   1.000
_cell.length_b   1.000
_cell.length_c   1.000
_cell.angle_alpha   90.00
_cell.angle_beta   90.00
_cell.angle_gamma   90.00
#
_symmetry.space_group_name_H-M   'P 1'
#
loop_
_entity.id
_entity.type
_entity.pdbx_description
1 polymer ?
#
loop_
_entity_poly.entity_id
_entity_poly.type
_entity_poly.pdbx_seq_one_letter_code
_entity_poly.pdbx_strand_id
1 'polypeptide(L)'
;MENKEKRIYKVVLTGGPCGGKTTGQSRLCTFFENLGWKVFRVPETATVLLSGGIKFSDLSEEEGYKFQENLLKTMLQIENTFFELGESCSRDCLIICDRGAMDASAFISRDKWERMMSANGWNSVELRDNRYNQIVHLVSAANGAEDFYSTEDHACRSETVVLARELDYNAAAAWVGHPYFDVIDNSTDFETKICRMIASVCQKLGIDTGDRLTTNSRKRKFLVRGPLPDDSIFPPFQDFDVVHNYLQTSTPSMQARLRKRGQKGHWSYIHTIRKPKMRGQVVEVKTQLTHRDYINMLAQRDDSHFTIFKRRRCFLDNNQYFQLDIYREPCHPRCIGLILLETYSALDNGALEKCLPKFLTLVEEVTGNPAYSMFNLSLREEWNKTTKFCRAFQGDDKEKIKINNNESPHEEREVNGGV
;
A
#
# COMPACT_ATOMS: atom_id res chain seq x y z
N MET A 1 -26.31 18.50 -18.44
CA MET A 1 -25.26 17.70 -17.78
C MET A 1 -24.01 17.91 -18.61
N GLU A 2 -23.05 18.69 -18.15
CA GLU A 2 -21.75 18.81 -18.83
C GLU A 2 -21.11 17.43 -18.86
N ASN A 3 -20.79 16.94 -20.07
CA ASN A 3 -19.97 15.76 -20.25
C ASN A 3 -18.60 16.08 -19.66
N LYS A 4 -18.37 15.69 -18.40
CA LYS A 4 -17.06 15.81 -17.77
C LYS A 4 -16.10 14.97 -18.60
N GLU A 5 -15.15 15.63 -19.27
CA GLU A 5 -14.13 14.97 -20.05
C GLU A 5 -13.38 13.98 -19.17
N LYS A 6 -13.33 12.73 -19.63
CA LYS A 6 -12.61 11.67 -18.95
C LYS A 6 -11.12 12.03 -18.88
N ARG A 7 -10.53 11.87 -17.71
CA ARG A 7 -9.11 12.14 -17.50
C ARG A 7 -8.29 10.86 -17.59
N ILE A 8 -7.18 10.90 -18.31
CA ILE A 8 -6.16 9.86 -18.33
C ILE A 8 -4.90 10.48 -17.78
N TYR A 9 -4.36 9.89 -16.71
CA TYR A 9 -3.19 10.42 -16.04
C TYR A 9 -2.11 9.35 -15.95
N LYS A 10 -0.94 9.65 -16.52
CA LYS A 10 0.21 8.75 -16.66
C LYS A 10 1.27 9.19 -15.66
N VAL A 11 1.51 8.35 -14.65
CA VAL A 11 2.50 8.61 -13.59
C VAL A 11 3.61 7.57 -13.64
N VAL A 12 4.86 8.03 -13.60
CA VAL A 12 6.02 7.15 -13.44
C VAL A 12 6.43 7.11 -11.98
N LEU A 13 6.63 5.92 -11.43
CA LEU A 13 7.34 5.75 -10.17
C LEU A 13 8.77 5.30 -10.46
N THR A 14 9.74 6.18 -10.21
CA THR A 14 11.17 5.91 -10.38
C THR A 14 11.90 5.90 -9.02
N GLY A 15 13.17 5.49 -9.03
CA GLY A 15 14.02 5.43 -7.85
C GLY A 15 14.98 4.25 -7.83
N GLY A 16 15.91 4.28 -6.90
CA GLY A 16 16.85 3.20 -6.62
C GLY A 16 16.19 1.96 -5.99
N PRO A 17 16.97 0.91 -5.71
CA PRO A 17 16.49 -0.25 -4.97
C PRO A 17 15.97 0.16 -3.59
N CYS A 18 14.98 -0.56 -3.06
CA CYS A 18 14.41 -0.30 -1.73
C CYS A 18 13.86 1.13 -1.49
N GLY A 19 13.46 1.86 -2.54
CA GLY A 19 12.79 3.17 -2.41
C GLY A 19 11.30 3.10 -2.01
N GLY A 20 10.67 1.93 -2.14
CA GLY A 20 9.25 1.72 -1.81
C GLY A 20 8.30 1.69 -3.02
N LYS A 21 8.81 1.64 -4.26
CA LYS A 21 8.02 1.64 -5.50
C LYS A 21 6.88 0.63 -5.52
N THR A 22 7.14 -0.65 -5.29
CA THR A 22 6.12 -1.72 -5.33
C THR A 22 5.00 -1.49 -4.31
N THR A 23 5.34 -1.03 -3.09
CA THR A 23 4.36 -0.67 -2.07
C THR A 23 3.59 0.59 -2.47
N GLY A 24 4.28 1.60 -3.01
CA GLY A 24 3.70 2.83 -3.53
C GLY A 24 2.68 2.58 -4.63
N GLN A 25 3.02 1.78 -5.65
CA GLN A 25 2.09 1.38 -6.72
C GLN A 25 0.83 0.72 -6.16
N SER A 26 1.00 -0.23 -5.23
CA SER A 26 -0.13 -0.94 -4.62
C SER A 26 -1.06 0.00 -3.83
N ARG A 27 -0.47 1.00 -3.18
CA ARG A 27 -1.20 2.00 -2.39
C ARG A 27 -1.89 3.05 -3.26
N LEU A 28 -1.24 3.55 -4.31
CA LEU A 28 -1.86 4.38 -5.34
C LEU A 28 -3.03 3.67 -6.01
N CYS A 29 -2.82 2.41 -6.45
CA CYS A 29 -3.86 1.59 -7.04
C CYS A 29 -5.08 1.48 -6.13
N THR A 30 -4.88 1.05 -4.89
CA THR A 30 -5.98 0.92 -3.92
C THR A 30 -6.67 2.26 -3.68
N PHE A 31 -5.91 3.36 -3.56
CA PHE A 31 -6.46 4.69 -3.28
C PHE A 31 -7.36 5.17 -4.43
N PHE A 32 -6.86 5.14 -5.66
CA PHE A 32 -7.59 5.63 -6.84
C PHE A 32 -8.77 4.72 -7.23
N GLU A 33 -8.63 3.39 -7.10
CA GLU A 33 -9.76 2.48 -7.29
C GLU A 33 -10.90 2.76 -6.30
N ASN A 34 -10.58 3.10 -5.04
CA ASN A 34 -11.59 3.49 -4.05
C ASN A 34 -12.24 4.85 -4.37
N LEU A 35 -11.58 5.72 -5.12
CA LEU A 35 -12.16 6.96 -5.66
C LEU A 35 -12.99 6.72 -6.94
N GLY A 36 -13.13 5.47 -7.39
CA GLY A 36 -13.90 5.11 -8.59
C GLY A 36 -13.10 5.18 -9.90
N TRP A 37 -11.79 5.47 -9.84
CA TRP A 37 -10.93 5.49 -11.02
C TRP A 37 -10.62 4.07 -11.49
N LYS A 38 -10.42 3.91 -12.80
CA LYS A 38 -9.75 2.74 -13.33
C LYS A 38 -8.25 2.91 -13.14
N VAL A 39 -7.56 1.88 -12.65
CA VAL A 39 -6.11 1.90 -12.53
C VAL A 39 -5.48 0.80 -13.37
N PHE A 40 -4.46 1.17 -14.15
CA PHE A 40 -3.55 0.25 -14.84
C PHE A 40 -2.16 0.36 -14.23
N ARG A 41 -1.46 -0.78 -14.17
CA ARG A 41 -0.08 -0.87 -13.70
C ARG A 41 0.75 -1.47 -14.84
N VAL A 42 1.67 -0.68 -15.35
CA VAL A 42 2.62 -1.11 -16.37
C VAL A 42 3.79 -1.79 -15.64
N PRO A 43 4.07 -3.07 -15.93
CA PRO A 43 5.13 -3.81 -15.24
C PRO A 43 6.52 -3.30 -15.64
N GLU A 44 7.50 -3.47 -14.74
CA GLU A 44 8.91 -3.17 -15.03
C GLU A 44 9.41 -4.06 -16.19
N THR A 45 9.66 -3.44 -17.34
CA THR A 45 10.02 -4.16 -18.58
C THR A 45 11.31 -4.95 -18.43
N ALA A 46 12.27 -4.42 -17.67
CA ALA A 46 13.52 -5.11 -17.38
C ALA A 46 13.26 -6.44 -16.65
N THR A 47 12.37 -6.45 -15.65
CA THR A 47 12.00 -7.69 -14.94
C THR A 47 11.37 -8.71 -15.88
N VAL A 48 10.50 -8.27 -16.80
CA VAL A 48 9.88 -9.16 -17.81
C VAL A 48 10.96 -9.82 -18.68
N LEU A 49 11.88 -9.03 -19.24
CA LEU A 49 12.93 -9.55 -20.12
C LEU A 49 13.93 -10.44 -19.39
N LEU A 50 14.37 -10.06 -18.18
CA LEU A 50 15.31 -10.84 -17.39
C LEU A 50 14.71 -12.17 -16.91
N SER A 51 13.41 -12.18 -16.58
CA SER A 51 12.70 -13.42 -16.23
C SER A 51 12.61 -14.41 -17.41
N GLY A 52 12.78 -13.93 -18.64
CA GLY A 52 12.85 -14.74 -19.86
C GLY A 52 14.20 -15.44 -20.08
N GLY A 53 15.16 -15.30 -19.16
CA GLY A 53 16.47 -15.99 -19.23
C GLY A 53 17.64 -15.12 -19.66
N ILE A 54 17.44 -13.81 -19.86
CA ILE A 54 18.52 -12.88 -20.20
C ILE A 54 19.35 -12.59 -18.94
N LYS A 55 20.68 -12.74 -19.05
CA LYS A 55 21.64 -12.41 -17.99
C LYS A 55 22.63 -11.39 -18.51
N PHE A 56 22.72 -10.24 -17.83
CA PHE A 56 23.66 -9.19 -18.21
C PHE A 56 25.12 -9.63 -18.17
N SER A 57 25.48 -10.57 -17.30
CA SER A 57 26.83 -11.14 -17.21
C SER A 57 27.28 -11.87 -18.47
N ASP A 58 26.33 -12.30 -19.29
CA ASP A 58 26.58 -13.16 -20.44
C ASP A 58 26.63 -12.34 -21.75
N LEU A 59 26.42 -11.02 -21.67
CA LEU A 59 26.37 -10.13 -22.83
C LEU A 59 27.71 -9.41 -23.02
N SER A 60 28.22 -9.42 -24.25
CA SER A 60 29.27 -8.50 -24.67
C SER A 60 28.79 -7.05 -24.68
N GLU A 61 29.70 -6.09 -24.82
CA GLU A 61 29.36 -4.67 -24.83
C GLU A 61 28.37 -4.28 -25.96
N GLU A 62 28.54 -4.87 -27.14
CA GLU A 62 27.64 -4.66 -28.29
C GLU A 62 26.27 -5.33 -28.08
N GLU A 63 26.24 -6.53 -27.50
CA GLU A 63 24.99 -7.21 -27.14
C GLU A 63 24.25 -6.47 -26.03
N GLY A 64 24.98 -5.91 -25.06
CA GLY A 64 24.43 -5.04 -24.02
C GLY A 64 23.81 -3.77 -24.60
N TYR A 65 24.47 -3.14 -25.57
CA TYR A 65 23.91 -1.98 -26.28
C TYR A 65 22.61 -2.34 -27.02
N LYS A 66 22.60 -3.43 -27.79
CA LYS A 66 21.40 -3.92 -28.47
C LYS A 66 20.30 -4.31 -27.49
N PHE A 67 20.66 -4.89 -26.35
CA PHE A 67 19.71 -5.25 -25.31
C PHE A 67 19.03 -3.99 -24.75
N GLN A 68 19.79 -2.94 -24.42
CA GLN A 68 19.23 -1.68 -23.93
C GLN A 68 18.29 -1.02 -24.96
N GLU A 69 18.65 -1.09 -26.25
CA GLU A 69 17.78 -0.62 -27.33
C GLU A 69 16.46 -1.40 -27.39
N ASN A 70 16.52 -2.74 -27.34
CA ASN A 70 15.31 -3.58 -27.35
C ASN A 70 14.49 -3.45 -26.07
N LEU A 71 15.13 -3.23 -24.92
CA LEU A 71 14.48 -2.93 -23.65
C LEU A 71 13.62 -1.67 -23.79
N LEU A 72 14.18 -0.58 -24.32
CA LEU A 72 13.44 0.67 -24.51
C LEU A 72 12.31 0.50 -25.53
N LYS A 73 12.55 -0.15 -26.68
CA LYS A 73 11.47 -0.46 -27.66
C LYS A 73 10.32 -1.21 -27.01
N THR A 74 10.63 -2.24 -26.22
CA THR A 74 9.64 -3.06 -25.55
C THR A 74 8.88 -2.26 -24.50
N MET A 75 9.58 -1.43 -23.72
CA MET A 75 8.97 -0.56 -22.72
C MET A 75 7.96 0.39 -23.37
N LEU A 76 8.33 1.04 -24.46
CA LEU A 76 7.45 1.94 -25.21
C LEU A 76 6.21 1.21 -25.73
N GLN A 77 6.36 0.00 -26.23
CA GLN A 77 5.23 -0.80 -26.74
C GLN A 77 4.27 -1.23 -25.64
N ILE A 78 4.78 -1.72 -24.50
CA ILE A 78 3.95 -2.13 -23.36
C ILE A 78 3.20 -0.90 -22.84
N GLU A 79 3.89 0.22 -22.64
CA GLU A 79 3.27 1.47 -22.19
C GLU A 79 2.17 1.96 -23.16
N ASN A 80 2.44 1.96 -24.47
CA ASN A 80 1.44 2.36 -25.48
C ASN A 80 0.19 1.48 -25.39
N THR A 81 0.37 0.17 -25.21
CA THR A 81 -0.75 -0.76 -25.02
C THR A 81 -1.62 -0.36 -23.82
N PHE A 82 -1.01 0.00 -22.69
CA PHE A 82 -1.78 0.46 -21.53
C PHE A 82 -2.38 1.85 -21.71
N PHE A 83 -1.72 2.75 -22.45
CA PHE A 83 -2.25 4.07 -22.76
C PHE A 83 -3.51 3.97 -23.63
N GLU A 84 -3.49 3.14 -24.68
CA GLU A 84 -4.64 2.84 -25.53
C GLU A 84 -5.78 2.18 -24.74
N LEU A 85 -5.47 1.21 -23.87
CA LEU A 85 -6.46 0.63 -22.96
C LEU A 85 -7.05 1.69 -22.01
N GLY A 86 -6.20 2.61 -21.53
CA GLY A 86 -6.59 3.79 -20.78
C GLY A 86 -7.62 4.62 -21.54
N GLU A 87 -7.39 4.89 -22.82
CA GLU A 87 -8.28 5.63 -23.73
C GLU A 87 -9.62 4.94 -23.98
N SER A 88 -9.66 3.61 -23.98
CA SER A 88 -10.90 2.84 -24.13
C SER A 88 -11.80 2.82 -22.88
N CYS A 89 -11.30 3.20 -21.70
CA CYS A 89 -12.07 3.13 -20.46
C CYS A 89 -13.24 4.13 -20.42
N SER A 90 -14.33 3.82 -19.73
CA SER A 90 -15.47 4.75 -19.54
C SER A 90 -15.35 5.64 -18.29
N ARG A 91 -14.30 5.46 -17.50
CA ARG A 91 -14.05 6.16 -16.22
C ARG A 91 -12.71 6.90 -16.29
N ASP A 92 -12.52 7.86 -15.39
CA ASP A 92 -11.20 8.45 -15.12
C ASP A 92 -10.16 7.33 -14.90
N CYS A 93 -8.99 7.48 -15.50
CA CYS A 93 -7.98 6.43 -15.57
C CYS A 93 -6.62 6.91 -15.07
N LEU A 94 -6.03 6.17 -14.13
CA LEU A 94 -4.65 6.34 -13.69
C LEU A 94 -3.80 5.20 -14.26
N ILE A 95 -2.70 5.53 -14.92
CA ILE A 95 -1.73 4.56 -15.44
C ILE A 95 -0.43 4.76 -14.70
N ILE A 96 -0.02 3.74 -13.95
CA ILE A 96 1.18 3.76 -13.11
C ILE A 96 2.27 2.96 -13.82
N CYS A 97 3.35 3.62 -14.22
CA CYS A 97 4.52 2.98 -14.81
C CYS A 97 5.57 2.67 -13.73
N ASP A 98 5.94 1.39 -13.61
CA ASP A 98 7.09 0.97 -12.80
C ASP A 98 8.37 1.20 -13.59
N ARG A 99 8.99 2.38 -13.37
CA ARG A 99 9.96 3.01 -14.26
C ARG A 99 9.36 3.45 -15.61
N GLY A 100 9.98 4.46 -16.22
CA GLY A 100 9.60 4.97 -17.54
C GLY A 100 10.78 5.03 -18.50
N ALA A 101 10.55 5.54 -19.71
CA ALA A 101 11.50 5.53 -20.82
C ALA A 101 12.88 6.10 -20.45
N MET A 102 12.92 7.18 -19.67
CA MET A 102 14.17 7.81 -19.27
C MET A 102 14.96 6.97 -18.26
N ASP A 103 14.33 6.10 -17.46
CA ASP A 103 15.07 5.20 -16.54
C ASP A 103 16.08 4.32 -17.28
N ALA A 104 15.86 4.03 -18.57
CA ALA A 104 16.82 3.27 -19.39
C ALA A 104 18.16 4.02 -19.56
N SER A 105 18.14 5.35 -19.58
CA SER A 105 19.37 6.15 -19.73
C SER A 105 20.29 6.06 -18.50
N ALA A 106 19.78 5.65 -17.35
CA ALA A 106 20.57 5.48 -16.13
C ALA A 106 21.54 4.27 -16.19
N PHE A 107 21.33 3.36 -17.16
CA PHE A 107 22.09 2.10 -17.30
C PHE A 107 23.06 2.10 -18.48
N ILE A 108 23.25 3.23 -19.16
CA ILE A 108 24.06 3.34 -20.36
C ILE A 108 24.82 4.68 -20.38
N SER A 109 25.99 4.72 -21.01
CA SER A 109 26.74 5.97 -21.15
C SER A 109 26.01 6.98 -22.03
N ARG A 110 26.25 8.26 -21.79
CA ARG A 110 25.61 9.36 -22.52
C ARG A 110 25.84 9.27 -24.04
N ASP A 111 27.05 8.99 -24.49
CA ASP A 111 27.36 8.88 -25.93
C ASP A 111 26.58 7.74 -26.60
N LYS A 112 26.46 6.61 -25.91
CA LYS A 112 25.67 5.47 -26.40
C LYS A 112 24.17 5.77 -26.37
N TRP A 113 23.67 6.47 -25.36
CA TRP A 113 22.29 6.92 -25.29
C TRP A 113 21.94 7.85 -26.46
N GLU A 114 22.77 8.87 -26.72
CA GLU A 114 22.56 9.82 -27.82
C GLU A 114 22.60 9.12 -29.19
N ARG A 115 23.52 8.17 -29.38
CA ARG A 115 23.57 7.31 -30.57
C ARG A 115 22.28 6.50 -30.73
N MET A 116 21.78 5.88 -29.66
CA MET A 116 20.56 5.07 -29.67
C MET A 116 19.32 5.90 -29.99
N MET A 117 19.20 7.09 -29.39
CA MET A 117 18.14 8.05 -29.65
C MET A 117 18.10 8.47 -31.12
N SER A 118 19.26 8.85 -31.67
CA SER A 118 19.40 9.25 -33.08
C SER A 118 19.05 8.11 -34.04
N ALA A 119 19.59 6.91 -33.80
CA ALA A 119 19.36 5.74 -34.66
C ALA A 119 17.88 5.30 -34.73
N ASN A 120 17.11 5.57 -33.68
CA ASN A 120 15.68 5.21 -33.59
C ASN A 120 14.73 6.38 -33.88
N GLY A 121 15.25 7.57 -34.20
CA GLY A 121 14.44 8.77 -34.41
C GLY A 121 13.69 9.23 -33.15
N TRP A 122 14.18 8.86 -31.97
CA TRP A 122 13.62 9.31 -30.70
C TRP A 122 14.22 10.64 -30.30
N ASN A 123 13.45 11.40 -29.51
CA ASN A 123 13.94 12.63 -28.90
C ASN A 123 13.50 12.71 -27.43
N SER A 124 14.31 13.39 -26.62
CA SER A 124 14.09 13.43 -25.18
C SER A 124 12.82 14.19 -24.79
N VAL A 125 12.33 15.14 -25.59
CA VAL A 125 11.10 15.87 -25.28
C VAL A 125 9.90 14.94 -25.36
N GLU A 126 9.82 14.13 -26.41
CA GLU A 126 8.76 13.12 -26.54
C GLU A 126 8.86 12.05 -25.45
N LEU A 127 10.06 11.52 -25.19
CA LEU A 127 10.22 10.45 -24.20
C LEU A 127 10.08 10.93 -22.75
N ARG A 128 10.53 12.15 -22.43
CA ARG A 128 10.50 12.70 -21.07
C ARG A 128 9.19 13.44 -20.81
N ASP A 129 8.89 14.47 -21.61
CA ASP A 129 7.93 15.52 -21.28
C ASP A 129 6.51 15.21 -21.78
N ASN A 130 6.37 14.79 -23.03
CA ASN A 130 5.04 14.61 -23.64
C ASN A 130 4.38 13.27 -23.27
N ARG A 131 5.20 12.28 -22.91
CA ARG A 131 4.73 10.90 -22.67
C ARG A 131 4.07 10.70 -21.30
N TYR A 132 4.54 11.42 -20.28
CA TYR A 132 4.09 11.25 -18.90
C TYR A 132 3.54 12.56 -18.35
N ASN A 133 2.51 12.48 -17.51
CA ASN A 133 1.97 13.67 -16.86
C ASN A 133 2.78 14.06 -15.62
N GLN A 134 3.36 13.08 -14.94
CA GLN A 134 4.13 13.29 -13.72
C GLN A 134 5.13 12.17 -13.49
N ILE A 135 6.27 12.55 -12.93
CA ILE A 135 7.33 11.64 -12.52
C ILE A 135 7.50 11.78 -11.01
N VAL A 136 7.43 10.66 -10.29
CA VAL A 136 7.61 10.62 -8.82
C VAL A 136 8.82 9.76 -8.49
N HIS A 137 9.88 10.38 -7.99
CA HIS A 137 11.09 9.71 -7.52
C HIS A 137 10.96 9.35 -6.05
N LEU A 138 10.97 8.05 -5.77
CA LEU A 138 11.01 7.53 -4.40
C LEU A 138 12.46 7.25 -4.00
N VAL A 139 13.03 8.12 -3.17
CA VAL A 139 14.43 8.02 -2.73
C VAL A 139 14.69 6.68 -2.04
N SER A 140 15.72 5.96 -2.44
CA SER A 140 16.13 4.69 -1.83
C SER A 140 16.30 4.79 -0.32
N ALA A 141 15.89 3.77 0.44
CA ALA A 141 16.23 3.68 1.87
C ALA A 141 17.75 3.77 2.12
N ALA A 142 18.59 3.43 1.13
CA ALA A 142 20.03 3.62 1.22
C ALA A 142 20.45 5.08 1.44
N ASN A 143 19.58 6.07 1.20
CA ASN A 143 19.85 7.49 1.40
C ASN A 143 18.94 8.09 2.48
N GLY A 144 19.45 8.24 3.71
CA GLY A 144 18.74 8.88 4.83
C GLY A 144 17.80 7.95 5.63
N ALA A 145 17.77 6.66 5.31
CA ALA A 145 17.04 5.63 6.07
C ALA A 145 17.78 4.28 6.02
N GLU A 146 19.11 4.32 6.11
CA GLU A 146 20.02 3.19 5.85
C GLU A 146 19.71 1.98 6.73
N ASP A 147 19.25 2.21 7.96
CA ASP A 147 18.85 1.16 8.90
C ASP A 147 17.71 0.28 8.39
N PHE A 148 16.93 0.77 7.41
CA PHE A 148 15.82 0.06 6.78
C PHE A 148 16.18 -0.52 5.40
N TYR A 149 17.41 -0.33 4.94
CA TYR A 149 17.90 -0.93 3.70
C TYR A 149 18.25 -2.40 3.94
N SER A 150 17.51 -3.31 3.29
CA SER A 150 17.75 -4.76 3.37
C SER A 150 17.78 -5.37 1.96
N THR A 151 18.73 -6.27 1.76
CA THR A 151 18.89 -7.09 0.55
C THR A 151 18.33 -8.51 0.71
N GLU A 152 17.96 -8.91 1.94
CA GLU A 152 17.66 -10.29 2.32
C GLU A 152 16.42 -10.89 1.62
N ASP A 153 15.44 -10.05 1.25
CA ASP A 153 14.15 -10.49 0.70
C ASP A 153 14.10 -10.45 -0.86
N HIS A 154 15.21 -10.09 -1.52
CA HIS A 154 15.27 -9.96 -2.98
C HIS A 154 16.44 -10.76 -3.55
N ALA A 155 16.17 -12.00 -3.99
CA ALA A 155 17.14 -12.96 -4.53
C ALA A 155 18.03 -12.46 -5.71
N CYS A 156 17.78 -11.27 -6.23
CA CYS A 156 18.55 -10.64 -7.32
C CYS A 156 19.30 -9.37 -6.91
N ARG A 157 19.32 -8.98 -5.62
CA ARG A 157 19.94 -7.72 -5.17
C ARG A 157 21.17 -7.96 -4.31
N SER A 158 22.34 -7.68 -4.87
CA SER A 158 23.65 -7.78 -4.21
C SER A 158 24.27 -6.41 -3.93
N GLU A 159 23.55 -5.32 -4.21
CA GLU A 159 24.10 -3.97 -4.17
C GLU A 159 24.36 -3.50 -2.74
N THR A 160 25.57 -3.00 -2.51
CA THR A 160 25.95 -2.32 -1.27
C THR A 160 25.13 -1.03 -1.10
N VAL A 161 25.03 -0.51 0.13
CA VAL A 161 24.36 0.77 0.41
C VAL A 161 24.92 1.90 -0.47
N VAL A 162 26.24 1.92 -0.71
CA VAL A 162 26.89 2.93 -1.56
C VAL A 162 26.41 2.82 -3.00
N LEU A 163 26.46 1.62 -3.59
CA LEU A 163 25.99 1.39 -4.95
C LEU A 163 24.48 1.70 -5.08
N ALA A 164 23.68 1.35 -4.07
CA ALA A 164 22.26 1.66 -4.05
C ALA A 164 21.96 3.17 -4.06
N ARG A 165 22.79 3.99 -3.39
CA ARG A 165 22.70 5.46 -3.44
C ARG A 165 23.06 5.99 -4.82
N GLU A 166 24.12 5.48 -5.43
CA GLU A 166 24.54 5.88 -6.78
C GLU A 166 23.45 5.55 -7.82
N LEU A 167 22.89 4.35 -7.75
CA LEU A 167 21.77 3.94 -8.60
C LEU A 167 20.52 4.80 -8.38
N ASP A 168 20.23 5.19 -7.13
CA ASP A 168 19.14 6.11 -6.83
C ASP A 168 19.36 7.49 -7.44
N TYR A 169 20.57 8.02 -7.31
CA TYR A 169 20.94 9.31 -7.90
C TYR A 169 20.87 9.27 -9.43
N ASN A 170 21.37 8.22 -10.07
CA ASN A 170 21.32 8.07 -11.53
C ASN A 170 19.87 7.96 -12.04
N ALA A 171 19.00 7.25 -11.31
CA ALA A 171 17.58 7.18 -11.63
C ALA A 171 16.91 8.57 -11.53
N ALA A 172 17.19 9.36 -10.49
CA ALA A 172 16.69 10.73 -10.39
C ALA A 172 17.23 11.62 -11.53
N ALA A 173 18.54 11.52 -11.81
CA ALA A 173 19.23 12.32 -12.80
C ALA A 173 18.67 12.11 -14.22
N ALA A 174 18.23 10.90 -14.55
CA ALA A 174 17.61 10.56 -15.83
C ALA A 174 16.35 11.39 -16.13
N TRP A 175 15.65 11.86 -15.10
CA TRP A 175 14.40 12.62 -15.22
C TRP A 175 14.59 14.15 -15.09
N VAL A 176 15.82 14.62 -14.89
CA VAL A 176 16.11 16.04 -14.77
C VAL A 176 15.63 16.79 -16.02
N GLY A 177 14.86 17.86 -15.77
CA GLY A 177 14.24 18.70 -16.80
C GLY A 177 12.79 18.36 -17.13
N HIS A 178 12.21 17.29 -16.58
CA HIS A 178 10.76 17.08 -16.67
C HIS A 178 10.00 18.18 -15.89
N PRO A 179 8.95 18.81 -16.45
CA PRO A 179 8.25 19.93 -15.80
C PRO A 179 7.52 19.55 -14.50
N TYR A 180 7.13 18.29 -14.36
CA TYR A 180 6.41 17.76 -13.19
C TYR A 180 7.17 16.59 -12.57
N PHE A 181 8.27 16.90 -11.90
CA PHE A 181 9.13 15.94 -11.20
C PHE A 181 9.05 16.16 -9.69
N ASP A 182 8.54 15.16 -8.97
CA ASP A 182 8.37 15.19 -7.52
C ASP A 182 9.33 14.20 -6.85
N VAL A 183 10.08 14.67 -5.85
CA VAL A 183 11.03 13.84 -5.09
C VAL A 183 10.48 13.58 -3.69
N ILE A 184 10.33 12.29 -3.33
CA ILE A 184 9.84 11.85 -2.04
C ILE A 184 11.00 11.22 -1.26
N ASP A 185 11.60 12.02 -0.37
CA ASP A 185 12.73 11.65 0.48
C ASP A 185 12.36 10.73 1.66
N ASN A 186 13.36 10.38 2.49
CA ASN A 186 13.18 9.57 3.70
C ASN A 186 13.13 10.40 5.00
N SER A 187 12.75 11.67 4.94
CA SER A 187 12.67 12.56 6.11
C SER A 187 11.59 12.17 7.14
N THR A 188 10.67 11.27 6.75
CA THR A 188 9.55 10.79 7.56
C THR A 188 9.57 9.26 7.63
N ASP A 189 8.76 8.67 8.52
CA ASP A 189 8.55 7.23 8.51
C ASP A 189 7.97 6.75 7.16
N PHE A 190 8.09 5.45 6.91
CA PHE A 190 7.74 4.85 5.62
C PHE A 190 6.26 5.03 5.25
N GLU A 191 5.33 4.96 6.20
CA GLU A 191 3.91 5.14 5.88
C GLU A 191 3.62 6.59 5.51
N THR A 192 4.18 7.55 6.25
CA THR A 192 4.09 8.98 5.93
C THR A 192 4.73 9.30 4.58
N LYS A 193 5.85 8.65 4.24
CA LYS A 193 6.49 8.75 2.91
C LYS A 193 5.53 8.36 1.79
N ILE A 194 4.85 7.21 1.93
CA ILE A 194 3.87 6.75 0.95
C ILE A 194 2.66 7.69 0.87
N CYS A 195 2.21 8.25 2.00
CA CYS A 195 1.15 9.27 1.99
C CYS A 195 1.57 10.52 1.22
N ARG A 196 2.79 11.04 1.42
CA ARG A 196 3.34 12.17 0.66
C ARG A 196 3.39 11.89 -0.84
N MET A 197 3.78 10.67 -1.23
CA MET A 197 3.77 10.25 -2.64
C MET A 197 2.34 10.30 -3.22
N ILE A 198 1.34 9.74 -2.54
CA ILE A 198 -0.06 9.82 -3.02
C ILE A 198 -0.54 11.27 -3.05
N ALA A 199 -0.18 12.08 -2.05
CA ALA A 199 -0.56 13.49 -1.96
C ALA A 199 -0.06 14.27 -3.16
N SER A 200 1.21 14.06 -3.54
CA SER A 200 1.84 14.69 -4.70
C SER A 200 1.08 14.35 -5.99
N VAL A 201 0.68 13.09 -6.19
CA VAL A 201 -0.12 12.69 -7.36
C VAL A 201 -1.50 13.34 -7.34
N CYS A 202 -2.17 13.39 -6.19
CA CYS A 202 -3.50 13.97 -6.09
C CYS A 202 -3.50 15.49 -6.27
N GLN A 203 -2.48 16.18 -5.75
CA GLN A 203 -2.30 17.62 -5.90
C GLN A 203 -2.19 18.00 -7.38
N LYS A 204 -1.39 17.27 -8.16
CA LYS A 204 -1.24 17.52 -9.61
C LYS A 204 -2.51 17.19 -10.39
N LEU A 205 -3.27 16.20 -9.94
CA LEU A 205 -4.57 15.85 -10.50
C LEU A 205 -5.72 16.79 -10.12
N GLY A 206 -5.46 17.75 -9.21
CA GLY A 206 -6.49 18.64 -8.67
C GLY A 206 -7.57 17.88 -7.88
N ILE A 207 -7.22 16.74 -7.29
CA ILE A 207 -8.12 15.97 -6.42
C ILE A 207 -7.94 16.52 -5.00
N ASP A 208 -9.00 17.09 -4.45
CA ASP A 208 -9.04 17.41 -3.03
C ASP A 208 -9.06 16.10 -2.22
N THR A 209 -7.98 15.85 -1.50
CA THR A 209 -7.83 14.65 -0.67
C THR A 209 -8.22 14.88 0.78
N GLY A 210 -8.70 16.09 1.10
CA GLY A 210 -8.93 16.53 2.46
C GLY A 210 -7.64 16.37 3.29
N ASP A 211 -7.79 15.89 4.51
CA ASP A 211 -6.72 15.69 5.48
C ASP A 211 -5.97 14.34 5.34
N ARG A 212 -6.53 13.39 4.57
CA ARG A 212 -6.13 11.97 4.57
C ARG A 212 -4.67 11.70 4.26
N LEU A 213 -4.04 12.59 3.48
CA LEU A 213 -2.67 12.44 3.00
C LEU A 213 -1.72 13.47 3.61
N THR A 214 -2.20 14.29 4.55
CA THR A 214 -1.32 15.19 5.30
C THR A 214 -0.42 14.38 6.22
N THR A 215 0.75 14.91 6.53
CA THR A 215 1.87 14.23 7.21
C THR A 215 1.54 13.67 8.60
N ASN A 216 0.44 14.09 9.22
CA ASN A 216 0.00 13.62 10.54
C ASN A 216 -1.13 12.57 10.47
N SER A 217 -1.46 12.07 9.26
CA SER A 217 -2.54 11.11 9.07
C SER A 217 -2.23 9.78 9.74
N ARG A 218 -3.00 9.45 10.78
CA ARG A 218 -2.86 8.22 11.56
C ARG A 218 -4.08 7.33 11.40
N LYS A 219 -3.86 6.02 11.53
CA LYS A 219 -4.96 5.06 11.56
C LYS A 219 -5.77 5.27 12.83
N ARG A 220 -7.08 5.43 12.69
CA ARG A 220 -8.06 5.50 13.78
C ARG A 220 -8.99 4.30 13.69
N LYS A 221 -9.30 3.69 14.84
CA LYS A 221 -10.13 2.49 14.92
C LYS A 221 -11.17 2.66 16.03
N PHE A 222 -12.43 2.40 15.71
CA PHE A 222 -13.55 2.55 16.62
C PHE A 222 -14.33 1.25 16.74
N LEU A 223 -14.77 0.93 17.95
CA LEU A 223 -15.74 -0.14 18.19
C LEU A 223 -17.13 0.37 17.82
N VAL A 224 -17.86 -0.44 17.05
CA VAL A 224 -19.25 -0.13 16.65
C VAL A 224 -20.19 -1.09 17.36
N ARG A 225 -21.23 -0.56 18.01
CA ARG A 225 -22.30 -1.36 18.61
C ARG A 225 -23.24 -1.85 17.50
N GLY A 226 -23.50 -3.15 17.48
CA GLY A 226 -24.54 -3.73 16.64
C GLY A 226 -25.94 -3.61 17.26
N PRO A 227 -27.01 -3.88 16.49
CA PRO A 227 -27.01 -4.21 15.07
C PRO A 227 -26.69 -3.00 14.18
N LEU A 228 -26.22 -3.26 12.95
CA LEU A 228 -26.00 -2.19 11.97
C LEU A 228 -27.34 -1.64 11.46
N PRO A 229 -27.39 -0.34 11.08
CA PRO A 229 -28.54 0.21 10.40
C PRO A 229 -28.77 -0.47 9.04
N ASP A 230 -29.96 -0.27 8.48
CA ASP A 230 -30.30 -0.77 7.15
C ASP A 230 -29.34 -0.22 6.08
N ASP A 231 -29.09 -1.01 5.03
CA ASP A 231 -28.17 -0.68 3.95
C ASP A 231 -28.57 0.62 3.22
N SER A 232 -29.87 1.00 3.22
CA SER A 232 -30.37 2.25 2.63
C SER A 232 -29.89 3.52 3.34
N ILE A 233 -29.47 3.41 4.61
CA ILE A 233 -28.95 4.55 5.38
C ILE A 233 -27.49 4.83 5.03
N PHE A 234 -26.76 3.83 4.52
CA PHE A 234 -25.37 4.00 4.15
C PHE A 234 -25.24 4.88 2.89
N PRO A 235 -24.20 5.73 2.81
CA PRO A 235 -23.79 6.29 1.54
C PRO A 235 -23.34 5.18 0.58
N PRO A 236 -23.14 5.46 -0.72
CA PRO A 236 -22.66 4.47 -1.67
C PRO A 236 -21.45 3.70 -1.13
N PHE A 237 -21.58 2.38 -1.08
CA PHE A 237 -20.59 1.50 -0.45
C PHE A 237 -20.23 0.31 -1.35
N GLN A 238 -19.13 -0.35 -1.00
CA GLN A 238 -18.69 -1.60 -1.61
C GLN A 238 -18.35 -2.61 -0.54
N ASP A 239 -18.90 -3.82 -0.67
CA ASP A 239 -18.64 -4.93 0.25
C ASP A 239 -17.58 -5.88 -0.34
N PHE A 240 -16.63 -6.28 0.49
CA PHE A 240 -15.60 -7.25 0.14
C PHE A 240 -15.58 -8.39 1.15
N ASP A 241 -15.44 -9.61 0.67
CA ASP A 241 -15.12 -10.76 1.50
C ASP A 241 -13.62 -10.74 1.79
N VAL A 242 -13.25 -10.83 3.06
CA VAL A 242 -11.87 -10.78 3.51
C VAL A 242 -11.56 -11.94 4.44
N VAL A 243 -10.52 -12.69 4.11
CA VAL A 243 -10.00 -13.81 4.89
C VAL A 243 -8.56 -13.53 5.26
N HIS A 244 -8.23 -13.69 6.54
CA HIS A 244 -6.85 -13.59 7.04
C HIS A 244 -6.39 -14.87 7.71
N ASN A 245 -5.13 -15.21 7.48
CA ASN A 245 -4.43 -16.31 8.16
C ASN A 245 -3.10 -15.80 8.67
N TYR A 246 -2.78 -16.04 9.94
CA TYR A 246 -1.44 -15.82 10.46
C TYR A 246 -0.56 -17.02 10.11
N LEU A 247 0.71 -16.75 9.80
CA LEU A 247 1.70 -17.76 9.46
C LEU A 247 2.67 -17.92 10.62
N GLN A 248 3.27 -19.10 10.73
CA GLN A 248 4.37 -19.33 11.67
C GLN A 248 5.56 -18.43 11.30
N THR A 249 6.17 -17.81 12.31
CA THR A 249 7.38 -17.01 12.15
C THR A 249 8.52 -17.62 12.95
N SER A 250 9.74 -17.50 12.45
CA SER A 250 10.95 -17.97 13.13
C SER A 250 11.28 -17.15 14.38
N THR A 251 10.75 -15.94 14.49
CA THR A 251 10.98 -15.01 15.60
C THR A 251 9.65 -14.57 16.21
N PRO A 252 9.46 -14.71 17.54
CA PRO A 252 8.22 -14.32 18.22
C PRO A 252 7.84 -12.84 18.08
N SER A 253 8.81 -11.98 17.78
CA SER A 253 8.64 -10.54 17.63
C SER A 253 8.21 -10.11 16.22
N MET A 254 8.18 -11.05 15.27
CA MET A 254 7.74 -10.86 13.89
C MET A 254 6.37 -11.49 13.67
N GLN A 255 5.48 -10.78 12.98
CA GLN A 255 4.17 -11.32 12.59
C GLN A 255 4.09 -11.44 11.07
N ALA A 256 3.74 -12.62 10.58
CA ALA A 256 3.45 -12.85 9.17
C ALA A 256 1.96 -13.19 9.00
N ARG A 257 1.32 -12.61 7.98
CA ARG A 257 -0.07 -12.91 7.66
C ARG A 257 -0.35 -12.92 6.17
N LEU A 258 -1.23 -13.82 5.75
CA LEU A 258 -1.84 -13.80 4.44
C LEU A 258 -3.21 -13.13 4.51
N ARG A 259 -3.54 -12.37 3.48
CA ARG A 259 -4.87 -11.80 3.25
C ARG A 259 -5.37 -12.23 1.87
N LYS A 260 -6.56 -12.81 1.82
CA LYS A 260 -7.38 -12.97 0.61
C LYS A 260 -8.53 -11.98 0.71
N ARG A 261 -8.66 -11.09 -0.27
CA ARG A 261 -9.75 -10.10 -0.35
C ARG A 261 -10.39 -10.17 -1.73
N GLY A 262 -11.71 -10.13 -1.81
CA GLY A 262 -12.38 -10.22 -3.10
C GLY A 262 -13.85 -9.88 -3.07
N GLN A 263 -14.44 -9.86 -4.26
CA GLN A 263 -15.86 -9.68 -4.50
C GLN A 263 -16.21 -10.33 -5.84
N LYS A 264 -17.43 -10.85 -5.98
CA LYS A 264 -17.95 -11.41 -7.26
C LYS A 264 -17.00 -12.44 -7.90
N GLY A 265 -16.37 -13.30 -7.10
CA GLY A 265 -15.47 -14.35 -7.59
C GLY A 265 -14.05 -13.91 -7.94
N HIS A 266 -13.73 -12.61 -7.87
CA HIS A 266 -12.39 -12.09 -8.13
C HIS A 266 -11.65 -11.80 -6.82
N TRP A 267 -10.38 -12.22 -6.75
CA TRP A 267 -9.59 -12.20 -5.52
C TRP A 267 -8.23 -11.55 -5.69
N SER A 268 -7.77 -10.86 -4.65
CA SER A 268 -6.39 -10.42 -4.47
C SER A 268 -5.79 -11.03 -3.21
N TYR A 269 -4.49 -11.30 -3.29
CA TYR A 269 -3.74 -11.99 -2.25
C TYR A 269 -2.53 -11.15 -1.83
N ILE A 270 -2.37 -10.93 -0.53
CA ILE A 270 -1.24 -10.18 0.01
C ILE A 270 -0.63 -10.94 1.17
N HIS A 271 0.70 -11.07 1.14
CA HIS A 271 1.50 -11.45 2.29
C HIS A 271 1.97 -10.18 3.00
N THR A 272 1.73 -10.06 4.29
CA THR A 272 2.25 -8.96 5.12
C THR A 272 3.19 -9.52 6.17
N ILE A 273 4.40 -9.00 6.19
CA ILE A 273 5.38 -9.23 7.26
C ILE A 273 5.46 -7.95 8.08
N ARG A 274 5.23 -8.06 9.38
CA ARG A 274 5.43 -6.98 10.35
C ARG A 274 6.67 -7.31 11.17
N LYS A 275 7.75 -6.58 10.94
CA LYS A 275 9.01 -6.71 11.67
C LYS A 275 8.89 -5.97 13.02
N PRO A 276 9.63 -6.39 14.07
CA PRO A 276 9.65 -5.71 15.36
C PRO A 276 10.08 -4.24 15.24
N LYS A 277 9.83 -3.46 16.29
CA LYS A 277 10.19 -2.04 16.31
C LYS A 277 11.69 -1.86 16.08
N MET A 278 12.06 -1.30 14.93
CA MET A 278 13.41 -0.82 14.66
C MET A 278 13.43 0.70 14.87
N ARG A 279 14.27 1.18 15.79
CA ARG A 279 14.35 2.60 16.19
C ARG A 279 12.98 3.23 16.50
N GLY A 280 12.12 2.49 17.21
CA GLY A 280 10.78 2.94 17.60
C GLY A 280 9.70 2.82 16.52
N GLN A 281 10.06 2.54 15.26
CA GLN A 281 9.13 2.38 14.15
C GLN A 281 8.82 0.91 13.86
N VAL A 282 7.55 0.63 13.57
CA VAL A 282 7.11 -0.72 13.18
C VAL A 282 7.11 -0.82 11.66
N VAL A 283 7.93 -1.70 11.09
CA VAL A 283 8.03 -1.87 9.64
C VAL A 283 7.05 -2.96 9.18
N GLU A 284 6.11 -2.59 8.30
CA GLU A 284 5.24 -3.54 7.60
C GLU A 284 5.64 -3.66 6.12
N VAL A 285 6.10 -4.85 5.71
CA VAL A 285 6.36 -5.20 4.31
C VAL A 285 5.14 -5.91 3.76
N LYS A 286 4.65 -5.47 2.59
CA LYS A 286 3.48 -6.03 1.91
C LYS A 286 3.85 -6.51 0.52
N THR A 287 3.68 -7.80 0.27
CA THR A 287 4.00 -8.45 -1.00
C THR A 287 2.71 -8.95 -1.64
N GLN A 288 2.46 -8.54 -2.89
CA GLN A 288 1.35 -9.07 -3.68
C GLN A 288 1.66 -10.51 -4.10
N LEU A 289 0.69 -11.41 -3.99
CA LEU A 289 0.84 -12.82 -4.35
C LEU A 289 -0.07 -13.21 -5.52
N THR A 290 0.34 -14.26 -6.22
CA THR A 290 -0.54 -15.03 -7.10
C THR A 290 -1.44 -15.96 -6.26
N HIS A 291 -2.49 -16.51 -6.88
CA HIS A 291 -3.31 -17.52 -6.21
C HIS A 291 -2.50 -18.76 -5.81
N ARG A 292 -1.59 -19.23 -6.67
CA ARG A 292 -0.75 -20.39 -6.41
C ARG A 292 0.16 -20.16 -5.20
N ASP A 293 0.85 -19.02 -5.15
CA ASP A 293 1.74 -18.69 -4.03
C ASP A 293 0.97 -18.55 -2.73
N TYR A 294 -0.23 -17.96 -2.78
CA TYR A 294 -1.11 -17.89 -1.61
C TYR A 294 -1.45 -19.28 -1.06
N ILE A 295 -1.82 -20.23 -1.93
CA ILE A 295 -2.15 -21.61 -1.50
C ILE A 295 -0.92 -22.30 -0.92
N ASN A 296 0.25 -22.16 -1.55
CA ASN A 296 1.50 -22.74 -1.05
C ASN A 296 1.86 -22.20 0.33
N MET A 297 1.78 -20.88 0.53
CA MET A 297 2.10 -20.25 1.82
C MET A 297 1.05 -20.56 2.90
N LEU A 298 -0.21 -20.78 2.50
CA LEU A 298 -1.28 -21.14 3.43
C LEU A 298 -1.01 -22.45 4.19
N ALA A 299 -0.20 -23.34 3.62
CA ALA A 299 0.25 -24.57 4.29
C ALA A 299 1.08 -24.30 5.56
N GLN A 300 1.66 -23.10 5.71
CA GLN A 300 2.47 -22.68 6.86
C GLN A 300 1.67 -21.88 7.90
N ARG A 301 0.33 -21.99 7.88
CA ARG A 301 -0.52 -21.29 8.84
C ARG A 301 -0.12 -21.62 10.28
N ASP A 302 -0.20 -20.63 11.16
CA ASP A 302 0.00 -20.83 12.58
C ASP A 302 -1.26 -21.40 13.21
N ASP A 303 -1.19 -22.66 13.64
CA ASP A 303 -2.32 -23.36 14.26
C ASP A 303 -2.74 -22.75 15.61
N SER A 304 -1.94 -21.90 16.24
CA SER A 304 -2.35 -21.15 17.44
C SER A 304 -3.30 -19.99 17.14
N HIS A 305 -3.55 -19.70 15.85
CA HIS A 305 -4.52 -18.72 15.40
C HIS A 305 -5.69 -19.37 14.64
N PHE A 306 -6.88 -18.78 14.79
CA PHE A 306 -8.03 -19.01 13.93
C PHE A 306 -7.87 -18.25 12.61
N THR A 307 -8.36 -18.83 11.52
CA THR A 307 -8.65 -18.09 10.30
C THR A 307 -9.74 -17.06 10.60
N ILE A 308 -9.52 -15.82 10.17
CA ILE A 308 -10.47 -14.73 10.41
C ILE A 308 -11.26 -14.46 9.14
N PHE A 309 -12.58 -14.51 9.25
CA PHE A 309 -13.51 -14.17 8.19
C PHE A 309 -14.18 -12.84 8.51
N LYS A 310 -14.22 -11.94 7.53
CA LYS A 310 -14.90 -10.64 7.66
C LYS A 310 -15.58 -10.25 6.36
N ARG A 311 -16.67 -9.50 6.49
CA ARG A 311 -17.12 -8.60 5.44
C ARG A 311 -16.55 -7.22 5.71
N ARG A 312 -15.83 -6.66 4.76
CA ARG A 312 -15.35 -5.28 4.81
C ARG A 312 -16.23 -4.41 3.93
N ARG A 313 -17.01 -3.52 4.56
CA ARG A 313 -17.78 -2.49 3.87
C ARG A 313 -16.96 -1.22 3.78
N CYS A 314 -16.71 -0.75 2.57
CA CYS A 314 -15.97 0.47 2.30
C CYS A 314 -16.92 1.56 1.82
N PHE A 315 -16.87 2.74 2.41
CA PHE A 315 -17.74 3.85 2.03
C PHE A 315 -17.09 5.21 2.32
N LEU A 316 -17.64 6.24 1.68
CA LEU A 316 -17.27 7.64 1.88
C LEU A 316 -18.38 8.34 2.66
N ASP A 317 -18.03 8.99 3.77
CA ASP A 317 -18.97 9.84 4.51
C ASP A 317 -18.25 11.08 5.06
N ASN A 318 -18.87 12.26 5.01
CA ASN A 318 -18.27 13.54 5.45
C ASN A 318 -16.84 13.78 4.95
N ASN A 319 -16.58 13.46 3.68
CA ASN A 319 -15.26 13.51 3.04
C ASN A 319 -14.19 12.59 3.69
N GLN A 320 -14.60 11.62 4.49
CA GLN A 320 -13.74 10.62 5.14
C GLN A 320 -14.05 9.20 4.62
N TYR A 321 -13.00 8.42 4.36
CA TYR A 321 -13.14 7.07 3.84
C TYR A 321 -13.03 6.07 4.97
N PHE A 322 -14.05 5.24 5.08
CA PHE A 322 -14.20 4.32 6.18
C PHE A 322 -14.14 2.88 5.67
N GLN A 323 -13.55 2.02 6.50
CA GLN A 323 -13.58 0.58 6.34
C GLN A 323 -14.26 -0.01 7.57
N LEU A 324 -15.46 -0.54 7.38
CA LEU A 324 -16.23 -1.22 8.42
C LEU A 324 -16.00 -2.73 8.31
N ASP A 325 -15.23 -3.28 9.24
CA ASP A 325 -14.95 -4.70 9.39
C ASP A 325 -16.03 -5.37 10.24
N ILE A 326 -16.84 -6.21 9.61
CA ILE A 326 -17.86 -7.03 10.26
C ILE A 326 -17.31 -8.45 10.35
N TYR A 327 -16.97 -8.89 11.57
CA TYR A 327 -16.45 -10.24 11.78
C TYR A 327 -17.55 -11.28 11.56
N ARG A 328 -17.18 -12.40 10.94
CA ARG A 328 -18.09 -13.48 10.57
C ARG A 328 -17.61 -14.80 11.15
N GLU A 329 -18.56 -15.69 11.36
CA GLU A 329 -18.29 -17.07 11.71
C GLU A 329 -17.72 -17.85 10.52
N PRO A 330 -16.88 -18.87 10.76
CA PRO A 330 -16.41 -19.34 12.07
C PRO A 330 -15.37 -18.39 12.68
N CYS A 331 -15.52 -18.06 13.97
CA CYS A 331 -14.59 -17.22 14.70
C CYS A 331 -14.54 -17.59 16.18
N HIS A 332 -13.55 -17.07 16.93
CA HIS A 332 -13.52 -17.22 18.38
C HIS A 332 -14.74 -16.50 19.02
N PRO A 333 -15.35 -17.02 20.11
CA PRO A 333 -16.48 -16.38 20.79
C PRO A 333 -16.36 -14.86 21.01
N ARG A 334 -15.18 -14.38 21.41
CA ARG A 334 -14.84 -12.94 21.56
C ARG A 334 -15.02 -12.07 20.30
N CYS A 335 -15.13 -12.67 19.11
CA CYS A 335 -15.32 -11.99 17.84
C CYS A 335 -16.78 -12.04 17.36
N ILE A 336 -17.67 -12.79 18.04
CA ILE A 336 -19.08 -12.88 17.67
C ILE A 336 -19.72 -11.50 17.82
N GLY A 337 -20.33 -11.01 16.74
CA GLY A 337 -20.94 -9.67 16.70
C GLY A 337 -19.93 -8.51 16.70
N LEU A 338 -18.62 -8.77 16.60
CA LEU A 338 -17.60 -7.72 16.62
C LEU A 338 -17.61 -6.92 15.32
N ILE A 339 -17.73 -5.59 15.46
CA ILE A 339 -17.71 -4.64 14.34
C ILE A 339 -16.70 -3.53 14.65
N LEU A 340 -15.77 -3.32 13.71
CA LEU A 340 -14.72 -2.32 13.84
C LEU A 340 -14.75 -1.34 12.67
N LEU A 341 -14.85 -0.06 12.95
CA LEU A 341 -14.72 1.01 11.96
C LEU A 341 -13.28 1.50 11.94
N GLU A 342 -12.65 1.50 10.77
CA GLU A 342 -11.29 2.00 10.56
C GLU A 342 -11.29 3.18 9.59
N THR A 343 -10.44 4.16 9.87
CA THR A 343 -10.18 5.30 8.98
C THR A 343 -8.73 5.77 9.14
N TYR A 344 -8.25 6.58 8.20
CA TYR A 344 -6.97 7.28 8.30
C TYR A 344 -7.26 8.77 8.21
N SER A 345 -6.85 9.51 9.24
CA SER A 345 -7.13 10.95 9.34
C SER A 345 -6.01 11.65 10.10
N ALA A 346 -5.74 12.88 9.68
CA ALA A 346 -4.81 13.80 10.31
C ALA A 346 -5.52 14.95 11.03
N LEU A 347 -6.85 15.00 10.94
CA LEU A 347 -7.65 15.95 11.69
C LEU A 347 -7.34 15.82 13.18
N ASP A 348 -7.40 16.96 13.88
CA ASP A 348 -7.46 16.94 15.32
C ASP A 348 -8.72 16.18 15.79
N ASN A 349 -8.72 15.79 17.07
CA ASN A 349 -9.77 14.95 17.62
C ASN A 349 -11.18 15.58 17.46
N GLY A 350 -11.31 16.90 17.57
CA GLY A 350 -12.61 17.58 17.49
C GLY A 350 -13.14 17.70 16.06
N ALA A 351 -12.27 17.94 15.08
CA ALA A 351 -12.63 17.94 13.67
C ALA A 351 -12.94 16.52 13.18
N LEU A 352 -12.16 15.52 13.57
CA LEU A 352 -12.43 14.13 13.22
C LEU A 352 -13.76 13.64 13.78
N GLU A 353 -14.07 13.95 15.05
CA GLU A 353 -15.34 13.58 15.68
C GLU A 353 -16.55 14.07 14.88
N LYS A 354 -16.48 15.28 14.31
CA LYS A 354 -17.55 15.83 13.46
C LYS A 354 -17.73 15.09 12.13
N CYS A 355 -16.66 14.48 11.62
CA CYS A 355 -16.66 13.71 10.38
C CYS A 355 -17.05 12.24 10.58
N LEU A 356 -17.14 11.75 11.82
CA LEU A 356 -17.53 10.37 12.09
C LEU A 356 -18.98 10.11 11.62
N PRO A 357 -19.26 8.91 11.09
CA PRO A 357 -20.58 8.56 10.56
C PRO A 357 -21.61 8.51 11.69
N LYS A 358 -22.44 9.55 11.79
CA LYS A 358 -23.43 9.72 12.86
C LYS A 358 -24.54 8.66 12.83
N PHE A 359 -24.72 8.00 11.69
CA PHE A 359 -25.66 6.89 11.53
C PHE A 359 -25.15 5.58 12.16
N LEU A 360 -23.88 5.50 12.58
CA LEU A 360 -23.32 4.37 13.32
C LEU A 360 -23.24 4.67 14.82
N THR A 361 -23.58 3.68 15.64
CA THR A 361 -23.41 3.75 17.10
C THR A 361 -21.98 3.41 17.48
N LEU A 362 -21.10 4.41 17.51
CA LEU A 362 -19.71 4.24 17.97
C LEU A 362 -19.67 4.14 19.50
N VAL A 363 -18.90 3.20 20.04
CA VAL A 363 -18.79 2.96 21.49
C VAL A 363 -17.54 3.62 22.05
N GLU A 364 -16.39 3.29 21.49
CA GLU A 364 -15.09 3.82 21.94
C GLU A 364 -14.06 3.78 20.81
N GLU A 365 -13.04 4.63 20.95
CA GLU A 365 -11.85 4.54 20.11
C GLU A 365 -10.88 3.48 20.65
N VAL A 366 -10.71 2.41 19.88
CA VAL A 366 -9.85 1.27 20.20
C VAL A 366 -8.53 1.29 19.42
N THR A 367 -8.13 2.45 18.90
CA THR A 367 -6.84 2.67 18.23
C THR A 367 -5.70 2.22 19.14
N GLY A 368 -4.82 1.37 18.62
CA GLY A 368 -3.68 0.86 19.36
C GLY A 368 -4.01 -0.06 20.54
N ASN A 369 -5.28 -0.36 20.82
CA ASN A 369 -5.63 -1.29 21.90
C ASN A 369 -5.29 -2.73 21.48
N PRO A 370 -4.41 -3.45 22.22
CA PRO A 370 -4.02 -4.82 21.88
C PRO A 370 -5.20 -5.80 21.83
N ALA A 371 -6.25 -5.61 22.64
CA ALA A 371 -7.43 -6.47 22.65
C ALA A 371 -8.18 -6.44 21.30
N TYR A 372 -8.16 -5.30 20.60
CA TYR A 372 -8.76 -5.15 19.28
C TYR A 372 -7.74 -5.26 18.14
N SER A 373 -6.56 -5.79 18.43
CA SER A 373 -5.60 -6.18 17.39
C SER A 373 -6.06 -7.48 16.76
N MET A 374 -5.97 -7.55 15.43
CA MET A 374 -6.40 -8.74 14.69
C MET A 374 -5.60 -9.99 15.08
N PHE A 375 -4.34 -9.81 15.50
CA PHE A 375 -3.47 -10.89 15.97
C PHE A 375 -4.02 -11.50 17.27
N ASN A 376 -4.34 -10.68 18.27
CA ASN A 376 -4.86 -11.19 19.54
C ASN A 376 -6.29 -11.72 19.38
N LEU A 377 -7.11 -11.09 18.53
CA LEU A 377 -8.47 -11.57 18.23
C LEU A 377 -8.48 -12.97 17.61
N SER A 378 -7.46 -13.35 16.84
CA SER A 378 -7.37 -14.68 16.25
C SER A 378 -6.75 -15.74 17.15
N LEU A 379 -6.14 -15.40 18.29
CA LEU A 379 -5.56 -16.41 19.18
C LEU A 379 -6.61 -17.46 19.58
N ARG A 380 -6.27 -18.75 19.48
CA ARG A 380 -7.18 -19.82 19.89
C ARG A 380 -7.33 -19.91 21.40
N GLU A 381 -6.24 -19.69 22.12
CA GLU A 381 -6.23 -19.72 23.57
C GLU A 381 -6.92 -18.48 24.16
N GLU A 382 -7.37 -18.62 25.41
CA GLU A 382 -7.88 -17.48 26.16
C GLU A 382 -6.77 -16.52 26.58
N TRP A 383 -7.05 -15.22 26.52
CA TRP A 383 -6.05 -14.18 26.74
C TRP A 383 -5.46 -14.17 28.15
N ASN A 384 -6.18 -14.71 29.14
CA ASN A 384 -5.70 -14.85 30.52
C ASN A 384 -4.75 -16.04 30.72
N LYS A 385 -4.69 -16.98 29.77
CA LYS A 385 -3.86 -18.18 29.84
C LYS A 385 -2.69 -18.15 28.85
N THR A 386 -2.88 -17.49 27.71
CA THR A 386 -1.90 -17.52 26.63
C THR A 386 -0.68 -16.64 26.92
N THR A 387 0.51 -17.17 26.66
CA THR A 387 1.76 -16.39 26.66
C THR A 387 1.98 -15.65 25.34
N LYS A 388 1.12 -15.89 24.33
CA LYS A 388 1.23 -15.32 22.98
C LYS A 388 0.52 -13.98 22.81
N PHE A 389 -0.11 -13.44 23.86
CA PHE A 389 -0.82 -12.16 23.77
C PHE A 389 0.16 -11.02 23.46
N CYS A 390 0.03 -10.42 22.27
CA CYS A 390 0.98 -9.44 21.78
C CYS A 390 0.61 -8.02 22.25
N ARG A 391 1.50 -7.38 23.04
CA ARG A 391 1.38 -5.97 23.48
C ARG A 391 2.34 -5.02 22.75
N ALA A 392 3.22 -5.53 21.90
CA ALA A 392 4.31 -4.77 21.27
C ALA A 392 3.86 -3.54 20.44
N PHE A 393 2.57 -3.47 20.10
CA PHE A 393 1.98 -2.43 19.25
C PHE A 393 0.91 -1.60 19.97
N GLN A 394 0.95 -1.56 21.30
CA GLN A 394 0.08 -0.70 22.08
C GLN A 394 0.32 0.77 21.71
N GLY A 395 -0.75 1.48 21.38
CA GLY A 395 -0.73 2.93 21.12
C GLY A 395 -0.78 3.74 22.41
N ASP A 396 -0.39 5.01 22.34
CA ASP A 396 -0.45 5.93 23.49
C ASP A 396 -1.90 6.40 23.71
N ASP A 397 -2.39 6.35 24.95
CA ASP A 397 -3.81 6.63 25.27
C ASP A 397 -4.15 8.12 25.23
N LYS A 398 -3.14 9.00 25.22
CA LYS A 398 -3.30 10.47 25.30
C LYS A 398 -3.98 11.11 24.09
N GLU A 399 -4.14 10.38 22.99
CA GLU A 399 -4.59 10.95 21.71
C GLU A 399 -5.98 10.45 21.23
N LYS A 400 -6.71 9.69 22.06
CA LYS A 400 -8.01 9.12 21.71
C LYS A 400 -9.15 10.14 21.81
N ILE A 401 -10.12 10.05 20.91
CA ILE A 401 -11.40 10.76 21.00
C ILE A 401 -12.21 10.11 22.12
N LYS A 402 -12.72 10.93 23.04
CA LYS A 402 -13.72 10.49 24.02
C LYS A 402 -15.06 10.41 23.31
N ILE A 403 -15.56 9.20 23.11
CA ILE A 403 -16.89 9.01 22.57
C ILE A 403 -17.86 9.15 23.74
N ASN A 404 -18.51 10.31 23.85
CA ASN A 404 -19.52 10.56 24.87
C ASN A 404 -20.84 9.91 24.45
N ASN A 405 -20.99 8.61 24.71
CA ASN A 405 -22.30 7.96 24.74
C ASN A 405 -22.56 7.52 26.18
N ASN A 406 -23.46 8.23 26.86
CA ASN A 406 -24.04 7.81 28.13
C ASN A 406 -24.72 6.46 27.92
N GLU A 407 -24.04 5.38 28.31
CA GLU A 407 -24.56 4.08 28.76
C GLU A 407 -23.43 3.04 28.59
N SER A 408 -22.63 2.90 29.65
CA SER A 408 -21.69 1.81 29.85
C SER A 408 -22.44 0.49 30.00
N PRO A 409 -22.13 -0.57 29.22
CA PRO A 409 -22.52 -1.92 29.57
C PRO A 409 -21.25 -2.76 29.77
N HIS A 410 -20.63 -2.58 30.92
CA HIS A 410 -19.77 -3.60 31.51
C HIS A 410 -20.01 -3.53 33.03
N GLU A 411 -21.04 -4.25 33.48
CA GLU A 411 -21.12 -4.65 34.88
C GLU A 411 -19.86 -5.45 35.21
N GLU A 412 -19.12 -4.91 36.18
CA GLU A 412 -18.07 -5.57 36.92
C GLU A 412 -18.61 -6.91 37.44
N ARG A 413 -18.07 -8.03 36.96
CA ARG A 413 -18.14 -9.27 37.72
C ARG A 413 -17.10 -9.16 38.84
N GLU A 414 -17.53 -8.60 39.96
CA GLU A 414 -16.83 -8.68 41.22
C GLU A 414 -16.50 -10.13 41.55
N VAL A 415 -15.21 -10.39 41.73
CA VAL A 415 -14.70 -11.58 42.38
C VAL A 415 -14.97 -11.41 43.87
N ASN A 416 -16.12 -11.90 44.35
CA ASN A 416 -16.32 -12.07 45.78
C ASN A 416 -15.52 -13.29 46.24
N GLY A 417 -14.38 -13.01 46.89
CA GLY A 417 -13.75 -13.94 47.80
C GLY A 417 -14.60 -14.08 49.06
N GLY A 418 -14.76 -15.32 49.53
CA GLY A 418 -15.51 -15.63 50.74
C GLY A 418 -15.21 -17.03 51.25
N VAL A 419 -14.21 -17.06 52.15
CA VAL A 419 -13.86 -18.06 53.20
C VAL A 419 -13.56 -19.49 52.77
#